data_AF-T0YV31-F1
#
_entry.id   AF-T0YV31-F1
#
_cell.length_a   1.000
_cell.length_b   1.000
_cell.length_c   1.000
_cell.angle_alpha   90.00
_cell.angle_beta   90.00
_cell.angle_gamma   90.00
#
_symmetry.space_group_name_H-M   'P 1'
#
loop_
_entity.id
_entity.type
_entity.pdbx_description
1 polymer ?
#
loop_
_entity_poly.entity_id
_entity_poly.type
_entity_poly.pdbx_seq_one_letter_code
_entity_poly.pdbx_strand_id
1 'polypeptide(L)'
;MKVVDGAVAEELRAVLASGDDYASSAKPQIDWDDAEAREALVDSRAKDAFACLALLDGRTLTGPVAEAARLLATVTGQDLEEGSDGVFRIARRVAKDRVISTVDPQARHGHKTAARGFDGYKGHAAVDPDSEIITATVVTPGNAGDGSVAEELIEDLLVATGISDTSAAPPEVAEETLAVYGDNAYGTGAFHTCLEAAGIESKCKTQRPTTTGELFTKDRFHIDLHSDTVTCPAEVRVAIHRNSSGGIALFGAHCLACPLADQCTRSPSGRT
;
A
#
# COMPACT_ATOMS: atom_id res chain seq x y z
N MET A 1 2.82 29.46 2.68
CA MET A 1 3.42 30.82 2.79
C MET A 1 4.83 30.95 2.23
N LYS A 2 5.71 29.94 2.30
CA LYS A 2 7.12 30.07 1.82
C LYS A 2 7.31 30.07 0.29
N VAL A 3 6.31 29.61 -0.46
CA VAL A 3 6.40 29.36 -1.91
C VAL A 3 5.37 30.14 -2.71
N VAL A 4 4.63 31.05 -2.06
CA VAL A 4 3.55 31.82 -2.68
C VAL A 4 3.93 33.30 -2.61
N ASP A 5 3.82 33.98 -3.75
CA ASP A 5 4.26 35.36 -3.93
C ASP A 5 3.11 36.24 -4.44
N GLY A 6 3.28 37.56 -4.34
CA GLY A 6 2.35 38.55 -4.92
C GLY A 6 0.93 38.49 -4.35
N ALA A 7 -0.06 38.76 -5.20
CA ALA A 7 -1.47 38.89 -4.81
C ALA A 7 -2.03 37.63 -4.13
N VAL A 8 -1.65 36.43 -4.58
CA VAL A 8 -2.11 35.17 -3.99
C VAL A 8 -1.60 35.02 -2.55
N ALA A 9 -0.39 35.51 -2.25
CA ALA A 9 0.14 35.48 -0.89
C ALA A 9 -0.62 36.43 0.05
N GLU A 10 -1.06 37.59 -0.44
CA GLU A 10 -1.88 38.53 0.31
C GLU A 10 -3.28 37.96 0.59
N GLU A 11 -3.91 37.38 -0.43
CA GLU A 11 -5.20 36.70 -0.31
C GLU A 11 -5.15 35.54 0.70
N LEU A 12 -4.12 34.70 0.64
CA LEU A 12 -3.94 33.62 1.61
C LEU A 12 -3.71 34.16 3.02
N ARG A 13 -2.95 35.24 3.20
CA ARG A 13 -2.74 35.82 4.55
C ARG A 13 -4.03 36.39 5.11
N ALA A 14 -4.90 36.94 4.26
CA ALA A 14 -6.17 37.54 4.69
C ALA A 14 -7.16 36.51 5.25
N VAL A 15 -7.02 35.22 4.91
CA VAL A 15 -7.89 34.15 5.42
C VAL A 15 -7.35 33.42 6.65
N LEU A 16 -6.12 33.73 7.08
CA LEU A 16 -5.54 33.15 8.29
C LEU A 16 -6.05 33.90 9.53
N ALA A 17 -6.71 33.18 10.44
CA ALA A 17 -7.31 33.76 11.63
C ALA A 17 -6.51 33.47 12.91
N SER A 18 -5.62 32.48 12.91
CA SER A 18 -4.84 32.09 14.10
C SER A 18 -3.85 33.16 14.59
N GLY A 19 -3.41 34.05 13.70
CA GLY A 19 -2.31 34.98 13.97
C GLY A 19 -0.92 34.34 13.92
N ASP A 20 -0.82 33.10 13.47
CA ASP A 20 0.45 32.38 13.41
C ASP A 20 1.35 32.83 12.25
N ASP A 21 2.65 32.93 12.53
CA ASP A 21 3.66 33.17 11.51
C ASP A 21 4.04 31.88 10.78
N TYR A 22 3.26 31.53 9.76
CA TYR A 22 3.52 30.38 8.88
C TYR A 22 4.75 30.54 7.97
N ALA A 23 5.44 31.69 7.97
CA ALA A 23 6.74 31.81 7.33
C ALA A 23 7.87 31.28 8.23
N SER A 24 7.67 31.33 9.55
CA SER A 24 8.61 30.80 10.53
C SER A 24 8.58 29.27 10.63
N SER A 25 9.71 28.68 11.01
CA SER A 25 9.82 27.26 11.41
C SER A 25 9.88 27.09 12.93
N ALA A 26 9.61 28.15 13.70
CA ALA A 26 9.60 28.08 15.15
C ALA A 26 8.45 27.19 15.65
N LYS A 27 8.71 26.47 16.74
CA LYS A 27 7.68 25.66 17.40
C LYS A 27 6.62 26.58 18.02
N PRO A 28 5.31 26.26 17.91
CA PRO A 28 4.26 27.00 18.61
C PRO A 28 4.52 27.08 20.12
N GLN A 29 4.33 28.27 20.68
CA GLN A 29 4.53 28.54 22.12
C GLN A 29 3.21 28.30 22.86
N ILE A 30 2.90 27.02 23.11
CA ILE A 30 1.76 26.58 23.94
C ILE A 30 2.26 25.75 25.12
N ASP A 31 1.41 25.57 26.13
CA ASP A 31 1.62 24.52 27.12
C ASP A 31 1.36 23.15 26.45
N TRP A 32 2.40 22.33 26.36
CA TRP A 32 2.33 21.02 25.70
C TRP A 32 1.80 19.92 26.61
N ASP A 33 1.77 20.14 27.93
CA ASP A 33 1.20 19.21 28.89
C ASP A 33 -0.33 19.41 29.02
N ASP A 34 -0.82 20.60 28.67
CA ASP A 34 -2.25 20.89 28.58
C ASP A 34 -2.90 20.26 27.33
N ALA A 35 -3.96 19.47 27.55
CA ALA A 35 -4.74 18.87 26.48
C ALA A 35 -5.61 19.88 25.73
N GLU A 36 -6.17 20.87 26.44
CA GLU A 36 -7.03 21.89 25.84
C GLU A 36 -6.21 22.84 24.95
N ALA A 37 -5.02 23.27 25.40
CA ALA A 37 -4.11 24.06 24.57
C ALA A 37 -3.67 23.33 23.29
N ARG A 38 -3.42 22.02 23.36
CA ARG A 38 -3.10 21.20 22.18
C ARG A 38 -4.28 21.06 21.22
N GLU A 39 -5.49 20.83 21.75
CA GLU A 39 -6.71 20.76 20.93
C GLU A 39 -6.99 22.09 20.23
N ALA A 40 -6.91 23.21 20.97
CA ALA A 40 -7.08 24.54 20.42
C ALA A 40 -6.06 24.87 19.31
N LEU A 41 -4.81 24.42 19.46
CA LEU A 41 -3.78 24.57 18.42
C LEU A 41 -4.10 23.73 17.18
N VAL A 42 -4.52 22.47 17.34
CA VAL A 42 -4.90 21.63 16.20
C VAL A 42 -6.08 22.23 15.45
N ASP A 43 -7.10 22.68 16.18
CA ASP A 43 -8.31 23.27 15.62
C ASP A 43 -8.03 24.57 14.85
N SER A 44 -7.24 25.49 15.44
CA SER A 44 -6.91 26.76 14.77
C SER A 44 -6.10 26.55 13.49
N ARG A 45 -5.14 25.62 13.50
CA ARG A 45 -4.32 25.25 12.33
C ARG A 45 -5.14 24.57 11.25
N ALA A 46 -6.08 23.71 11.64
CA ALA A 46 -6.99 23.07 10.72
C ALA A 46 -7.86 24.11 10.00
N LYS A 47 -8.47 25.03 10.75
CA LYS A 47 -9.33 26.10 10.21
C LYS A 47 -8.57 26.98 9.21
N ASP A 48 -7.37 27.41 9.55
CA ASP A 48 -6.51 28.18 8.65
C ASP A 48 -6.14 27.40 7.38
N ALA A 49 -5.80 26.13 7.52
CA ALA A 49 -5.47 25.27 6.38
C ALA A 49 -6.68 25.09 5.45
N PHE A 50 -7.87 24.79 6.00
CA PHE A 50 -9.10 24.66 5.22
C PHE A 50 -9.52 25.99 4.59
N ALA A 51 -9.34 27.13 5.25
CA ALA A 51 -9.59 28.44 4.68
C ALA A 51 -8.68 28.72 3.47
N CYS A 52 -7.38 28.39 3.58
CA CYS A 52 -6.45 28.48 2.45
C CYS A 52 -6.88 27.55 1.29
N LEU A 53 -7.25 26.30 1.59
CA LEU A 53 -7.69 25.35 0.58
C LEU A 53 -8.98 25.80 -0.12
N ALA A 54 -9.95 26.34 0.63
CA ALA A 54 -11.18 26.89 0.07
C ALA A 54 -10.90 28.09 -0.85
N LEU A 55 -9.95 28.95 -0.50
CA LEU A 55 -9.54 30.07 -1.35
C LEU A 55 -8.87 29.62 -2.65
N LEU A 56 -8.10 28.54 -2.58
CA LEU A 56 -7.37 27.95 -3.72
C LEU A 56 -8.24 27.04 -4.58
N ASP A 57 -9.41 26.62 -4.11
CA ASP A 57 -10.31 25.73 -4.83
C ASP A 57 -10.75 26.33 -6.18
N GLY A 58 -10.80 25.48 -7.20
CA GLY A 58 -11.12 25.88 -8.57
C GLY A 58 -10.05 26.72 -9.30
N ARG A 59 -8.93 27.09 -8.65
CA ARG A 59 -7.84 27.84 -9.30
C ARG A 59 -6.88 26.90 -10.05
N THR A 60 -6.38 27.37 -11.20
CA THR A 60 -5.28 26.69 -11.89
C THR A 60 -3.97 27.02 -11.18
N LEU A 61 -3.49 26.11 -10.35
CA LEU A 61 -2.20 26.22 -9.68
C LEU A 61 -1.11 25.47 -10.45
N THR A 62 0.10 26.02 -10.49
CA THR A 62 1.26 25.39 -11.11
C THR A 62 2.48 25.40 -10.18
N GLY A 63 3.44 24.53 -10.46
CA GLY A 63 4.72 24.48 -9.76
C GLY A 63 4.62 24.30 -8.25
N PRO A 64 5.51 24.94 -7.46
CA PRO A 64 5.61 24.76 -6.01
C PRO A 64 4.33 25.09 -5.24
N VAL A 65 3.52 26.05 -5.71
CA VAL A 65 2.25 26.41 -5.06
C VAL A 65 1.25 25.26 -5.16
N ALA A 66 1.16 24.63 -6.34
CA ALA A 66 0.27 23.49 -6.56
C ALA A 66 0.70 22.28 -5.72
N GLU A 67 2.00 22.03 -5.61
CA GLU A 67 2.56 20.97 -4.77
C GLU A 67 2.26 21.21 -3.30
N ALA A 68 2.49 22.42 -2.80
CA ALA A 68 2.19 22.78 -1.42
C ALA A 68 0.69 22.70 -1.11
N ALA A 69 -0.18 23.13 -2.03
CA ALA A 69 -1.63 23.02 -1.87
C ALA A 69 -2.09 21.56 -1.82
N ARG A 70 -1.57 20.70 -2.71
CA ARG A 70 -1.85 19.25 -2.68
C ARG A 70 -1.37 18.61 -1.39
N LEU A 71 -0.17 18.96 -0.93
CA LEU A 71 0.39 18.44 0.31
C LEU A 71 -0.43 18.89 1.52
N LEU A 72 -0.83 20.16 1.58
CA LEU A 72 -1.70 20.68 2.62
C LEU A 72 -3.03 19.92 2.68
N ALA A 73 -3.71 19.77 1.53
CA ALA A 73 -4.95 19.01 1.41
C ALA A 73 -4.78 17.53 1.82
N THR A 74 -3.65 16.93 1.47
CA THR A 74 -3.36 15.54 1.81
C THR A 74 -3.19 15.37 3.31
N VAL A 75 -2.38 16.21 3.95
CA VAL A 75 -2.10 16.14 5.39
C VAL A 75 -3.35 16.46 6.20
N THR A 76 -4.11 17.49 5.85
CA THR A 76 -5.35 17.81 6.57
C THR A 76 -6.42 16.73 6.38
N GLY A 77 -6.61 16.22 5.16
CA GLY A 77 -7.60 15.20 4.87
C GLY A 77 -7.28 13.81 5.45
N GLN A 78 -5.99 13.48 5.61
CA GLN A 78 -5.58 12.19 6.15
C GLN A 78 -5.52 12.17 7.69
N ASP A 79 -5.09 13.26 8.31
CA ASP A 79 -4.73 13.29 9.74
C ASP A 79 -5.78 13.98 10.62
N LEU A 80 -6.75 14.69 10.04
CA LEU A 80 -7.77 15.43 10.80
C LEU A 80 -9.18 14.89 10.56
N GLU A 81 -10.03 15.07 11.58
CA GLU A 81 -11.48 14.86 11.51
C GLU A 81 -12.20 16.01 12.23
N GLU A 82 -13.36 16.38 11.72
CA GLU A 82 -14.22 17.40 12.34
C GLU A 82 -15.22 16.70 13.27
N GLY A 83 -15.25 17.11 14.53
CA GLY A 83 -16.25 16.65 15.48
C GLY A 83 -17.63 17.25 15.20
N SER A 84 -18.68 16.69 15.80
CA SER A 84 -20.04 17.25 15.70
C SER A 84 -20.18 18.65 16.31
N ASP A 85 -19.20 19.07 17.09
CA ASP A 85 -19.04 20.39 17.69
C ASP A 85 -18.33 21.40 16.76
N GLY A 86 -17.94 20.99 15.55
CA GLY A 86 -17.20 21.83 14.60
C GLY A 86 -15.74 22.06 14.98
N VAL A 87 -15.21 21.24 15.90
CA VAL A 87 -13.80 21.30 16.34
C VAL A 87 -13.01 20.23 15.61
N PHE A 88 -11.90 20.62 14.99
CA PHE A 88 -11.00 19.67 14.33
C PHE A 88 -10.07 19.00 15.33
N ARG A 89 -9.93 17.68 15.20
CA ARG A 89 -9.05 16.84 16.04
C ARG A 89 -8.21 15.92 15.18
N ILE A 90 -7.14 15.39 15.77
CA ILE A 90 -6.32 14.35 15.13
C ILE A 90 -7.19 13.08 15.00
N ALA A 91 -7.38 12.64 13.77
CA ALA A 91 -8.19 11.47 13.46
C ALA A 91 -7.56 10.21 14.06
N ARG A 92 -8.37 9.36 14.70
CA ARG A 92 -7.91 8.07 15.27
C ARG A 92 -7.88 6.96 14.22
N ARG A 93 -7.23 7.22 13.09
CA ARG A 93 -7.07 6.29 11.96
C ARG A 93 -5.75 6.54 11.24
N VAL A 94 -5.31 5.55 10.47
CA VAL A 94 -4.11 5.67 9.61
C VAL A 94 -4.55 5.50 8.16
N ALA A 95 -4.31 6.53 7.34
CA ALA A 95 -4.56 6.45 5.90
C ALA A 95 -3.61 5.42 5.23
N LYS A 96 -4.12 4.67 4.25
CA LYS A 96 -3.35 3.61 3.56
C LYS A 96 -2.03 4.11 2.96
N ASP A 97 -2.08 5.30 2.35
CA ASP A 97 -0.93 5.95 1.70
C ASP A 97 -0.51 7.21 2.45
N ARG A 98 -0.62 7.17 3.79
CA ARG A 98 -0.34 8.31 4.68
C ARG A 98 1.01 8.94 4.35
N VAL A 99 1.00 10.24 4.05
CA VAL A 99 2.21 11.05 3.92
C VAL A 99 2.74 11.35 5.32
N ILE A 100 3.94 10.86 5.61
CA ILE A 100 4.54 10.95 6.96
C ILE A 100 5.52 12.12 7.10
N SER A 101 5.94 12.72 5.98
CA SER A 101 6.90 13.80 5.93
C SER A 101 6.50 14.82 4.88
N THR A 102 6.53 16.09 5.25
CA THR A 102 6.26 17.21 4.31
C THR A 102 7.48 17.58 3.48
N VAL A 103 8.68 17.15 3.89
CA VAL A 103 9.94 17.38 3.15
C VAL A 103 10.32 16.19 2.26
N ASP A 104 9.76 15.02 2.57
CA ASP A 104 9.87 13.82 1.75
C ASP A 104 8.49 13.16 1.60
N PRO A 105 7.65 13.65 0.67
CA PRO A 105 6.28 13.17 0.51
C PRO A 105 6.17 11.75 -0.07
N GLN A 106 7.27 11.11 -0.46
CA GLN A 106 7.28 9.74 -1.00
C GLN A 106 7.59 8.69 0.09
N ALA A 107 8.22 9.08 1.19
CA ALA A 107 8.43 8.20 2.35
C ALA A 107 7.09 7.71 2.93
N ARG A 108 7.04 6.43 3.33
CA ARG A 108 5.84 5.81 3.93
C ARG A 108 6.20 5.00 5.16
N HIS A 109 5.21 4.76 6.03
CA HIS A 109 5.34 3.78 7.09
C HIS A 109 5.39 2.38 6.48
N GLY A 110 6.40 1.61 6.85
CA GLY A 110 6.57 0.22 6.48
C GLY A 110 6.72 -0.68 7.69
N HIS A 111 6.57 -1.98 7.47
CA HIS A 111 6.76 -3.01 8.49
C HIS A 111 7.77 -4.05 8.02
N LYS A 112 8.77 -4.32 8.86
CA LYS A 112 9.62 -5.51 8.72
C LYS A 112 8.97 -6.72 9.38
N THR A 113 8.32 -6.48 10.53
CA THR A 113 7.47 -7.45 11.24
C THR A 113 6.30 -6.70 11.89
N ALA A 114 5.32 -7.43 12.43
CA ALA A 114 4.22 -6.83 13.19
C ALA A 114 4.71 -5.96 14.36
N ALA A 115 5.85 -6.30 14.97
CA ALA A 115 6.44 -5.57 16.09
C ALA A 115 7.52 -4.55 15.68
N ARG A 116 7.94 -4.52 14.41
CA ARG A 116 9.02 -3.65 13.93
C ARG A 116 8.60 -2.88 12.69
N GLY A 117 8.15 -1.65 12.92
CA GLY A 117 7.91 -0.64 11.88
C GLY A 117 9.18 0.13 11.51
N PHE A 118 9.10 0.85 10.39
CA PHE A 118 10.10 1.83 9.95
C PHE A 118 9.44 2.92 9.08
N ASP A 119 10.13 4.04 8.93
CA ASP A 119 9.70 5.18 8.13
C ASP A 119 10.67 5.37 6.97
N GLY A 120 10.17 5.36 5.73
CA GLY A 120 11.01 5.58 4.56
C GLY A 120 10.66 4.66 3.39
N TYR A 121 11.66 3.94 2.91
CA TYR A 121 11.66 3.19 1.67
C TYR A 121 12.14 1.75 1.87
N LYS A 122 11.79 0.88 0.92
CA LYS A 122 12.35 -0.45 0.78
C LYS A 122 13.29 -0.47 -0.41
N GLY A 123 14.50 -0.96 -0.19
CA GLY A 123 15.43 -1.31 -1.27
C GLY A 123 15.23 -2.76 -1.65
N HIS A 124 15.11 -3.01 -2.96
CA HIS A 124 15.01 -4.33 -3.56
C HIS A 124 16.23 -4.54 -4.46
N ALA A 125 16.74 -5.77 -4.50
CA ALA A 125 17.88 -6.11 -5.33
C ALA A 125 17.69 -7.51 -5.93
N ALA A 126 18.02 -7.65 -7.21
CA ALA A 126 18.28 -8.92 -7.85
C ALA A 126 19.79 -9.17 -7.85
N VAL A 127 20.18 -10.41 -7.61
CA VAL A 127 21.57 -10.82 -7.51
C VAL A 127 21.72 -12.11 -8.30
N ASP A 128 22.70 -12.14 -9.19
CA ASP A 128 23.16 -13.40 -9.79
C ASP A 128 23.88 -14.21 -8.70
N PRO A 129 23.34 -15.38 -8.30
CA PRO A 129 23.89 -16.14 -7.20
C PRO A 129 25.27 -16.74 -7.49
N ASP A 130 25.64 -16.93 -8.75
CA ASP A 130 26.91 -17.55 -9.12
C ASP A 130 28.07 -16.55 -9.10
N SER A 131 27.81 -15.32 -9.57
CA SER A 131 28.82 -14.25 -9.58
C SER A 131 28.74 -13.31 -8.38
N GLU A 132 27.68 -13.40 -7.58
CA GLU A 132 27.32 -12.46 -6.50
C GLU A 132 27.15 -11.00 -6.98
N ILE A 133 26.94 -10.79 -8.27
CA ILE A 133 26.74 -9.46 -8.86
C ILE A 133 25.29 -9.03 -8.69
N ILE A 134 25.10 -7.80 -8.22
CA ILE A 134 23.79 -7.13 -8.23
C ILE A 134 23.45 -6.78 -9.69
N THR A 135 22.40 -7.41 -10.24
CA THR A 135 21.97 -7.22 -11.63
C THR A 135 20.94 -6.10 -11.75
N ALA A 136 20.10 -5.90 -10.74
CA ALA A 136 19.10 -4.85 -10.71
C ALA A 136 18.82 -4.37 -9.28
N THR A 137 18.37 -3.12 -9.15
CA THR A 137 17.88 -2.57 -7.88
C THR A 137 16.68 -1.69 -8.11
N VAL A 138 15.69 -1.78 -7.22
CA VAL A 138 14.48 -0.94 -7.24
C VAL A 138 14.22 -0.39 -5.85
N VAL A 139 13.70 0.83 -5.75
CA VAL A 139 13.32 1.45 -4.47
C VAL A 139 11.82 1.71 -4.46
N THR A 140 11.12 1.21 -3.44
CA THR A 140 9.69 1.44 -3.27
C THR A 140 9.39 2.18 -1.96
N PRO A 141 8.25 2.88 -1.84
CA PRO A 141 7.79 3.41 -0.56
C PRO A 141 7.61 2.29 0.48
N GLY A 142 7.80 2.61 1.76
CA GLY A 142 7.74 1.63 2.86
C GLY A 142 6.46 0.80 2.96
N ASN A 143 5.33 1.29 2.45
CA ASN A 143 4.03 0.58 2.46
C ASN A 143 3.79 -0.28 1.20
N ALA A 144 4.67 -0.26 0.21
CA ALA A 144 4.55 -1.09 -1.00
C ALA A 144 4.80 -2.58 -0.67
N GLY A 145 4.10 -3.47 -1.37
CA GLY A 145 4.33 -4.91 -1.27
C GLY A 145 5.57 -5.32 -2.05
N ASP A 146 6.40 -6.20 -1.50
CA ASP A 146 7.72 -6.51 -2.08
C ASP A 146 7.60 -7.11 -3.49
N GLY A 147 6.61 -7.98 -3.71
CA GLY A 147 6.34 -8.56 -5.02
C GLY A 147 5.86 -7.60 -6.10
N SER A 148 5.59 -6.31 -5.79
CA SER A 148 5.14 -5.33 -6.79
C SER A 148 6.21 -4.95 -7.82
N VAL A 149 7.49 -5.18 -7.49
CA VAL A 149 8.64 -4.89 -8.36
C VAL A 149 9.37 -6.15 -8.82
N ALA A 150 8.78 -7.33 -8.59
CA ALA A 150 9.44 -8.60 -8.88
C ALA A 150 9.77 -8.76 -10.37
N GLU A 151 8.87 -8.35 -11.26
CA GLU A 151 9.08 -8.39 -12.71
C GLU A 151 10.13 -7.37 -13.19
N GLU A 152 10.13 -6.16 -12.62
CA GLU A 152 11.14 -5.12 -12.91
C GLU A 152 12.56 -5.58 -12.52
N LEU A 153 12.68 -6.34 -11.43
CA LEU A 153 13.96 -6.87 -10.96
C LEU A 153 14.57 -7.95 -11.86
N ILE A 154 13.77 -8.58 -12.74
CA ILE A 154 14.22 -9.66 -13.63
C ILE A 154 13.99 -9.32 -15.11
N GLU A 155 13.83 -8.02 -15.43
CA GLU A 155 13.50 -7.56 -16.78
C GLU A 155 14.51 -8.09 -17.82
N ASP A 156 15.79 -8.15 -17.46
CA ASP A 156 16.86 -8.72 -18.29
C ASP A 156 16.60 -10.18 -18.68
N LEU A 157 16.14 -11.01 -17.74
CA LEU A 157 15.76 -12.41 -18.00
C LEU A 157 14.50 -12.51 -18.87
N LEU A 158 13.51 -11.62 -18.65
CA LEU A 158 12.29 -11.58 -19.45
C LEU A 158 12.56 -11.14 -20.89
N VAL A 159 13.50 -10.23 -21.10
CA VAL A 159 14.00 -9.85 -22.43
C VAL A 159 14.73 -11.01 -23.10
N ALA A 160 15.62 -11.71 -22.38
CA ALA A 160 16.38 -12.83 -22.92
C ALA A 160 15.49 -14.00 -23.39
N THR A 161 14.32 -14.17 -22.76
CA THR A 161 13.32 -15.20 -23.14
C THR A 161 12.33 -14.74 -24.22
N GLY A 162 12.46 -13.51 -24.73
CA GLY A 162 11.62 -12.98 -25.80
C GLY A 162 10.20 -12.58 -25.37
N ILE A 163 9.98 -12.35 -24.08
CA ILE A 163 8.69 -11.91 -23.52
C ILE A 163 8.57 -10.39 -23.38
N SER A 164 9.70 -9.68 -23.39
CA SER A 164 9.72 -8.21 -23.46
C SER A 164 9.99 -7.72 -24.89
N ASP A 165 9.19 -6.75 -25.35
CA ASP A 165 9.16 -6.18 -26.71
C ASP A 165 10.40 -5.34 -27.11
N THR A 166 11.54 -5.51 -26.44
CA THR A 166 12.77 -4.79 -26.81
C THR A 166 13.56 -5.57 -27.85
N SER A 167 13.80 -4.95 -29.01
CA SER A 167 14.38 -5.56 -30.22
C SER A 167 15.90 -5.85 -30.13
N ALA A 168 16.38 -6.36 -29.00
CA ALA A 168 17.75 -6.82 -28.87
C ALA A 168 17.86 -8.28 -29.32
N ALA A 169 18.88 -8.57 -30.14
CA ALA A 169 19.17 -9.94 -30.54
C ALA A 169 19.39 -10.83 -29.29
N PRO A 170 18.82 -12.05 -29.25
CA PRO A 170 18.99 -12.91 -28.08
C PRO A 170 20.48 -13.17 -27.86
N PRO A 171 21.02 -13.02 -26.63
CA PRO A 171 22.33 -13.55 -26.33
C PRO A 171 22.32 -15.08 -26.56
N GLU A 172 23.47 -15.65 -26.94
CA GLU A 172 23.67 -17.11 -26.94
C GLU A 172 23.60 -17.59 -25.48
N VAL A 173 22.41 -17.83 -24.96
CA VAL A 173 22.22 -18.45 -23.64
C VAL A 173 22.46 -19.95 -23.83
N ALA A 174 23.42 -20.49 -23.08
CA ALA A 174 23.62 -21.92 -22.96
C ALA A 174 22.30 -22.61 -22.56
N GLU A 175 22.15 -23.89 -22.89
CA GLU A 175 20.97 -24.74 -22.61
C GLU A 175 20.62 -24.93 -21.12
N GLU A 176 21.02 -24.01 -20.24
CA GLU A 176 20.66 -24.00 -18.83
C GLU A 176 19.31 -23.32 -18.63
N THR A 177 18.43 -24.01 -17.92
CA THR A 177 17.10 -23.47 -17.57
C THR A 177 17.29 -22.32 -16.58
N LEU A 178 16.94 -21.10 -17.01
CA LEU A 178 16.93 -19.93 -16.12
C LEU A 178 16.06 -20.21 -14.90
N ALA A 179 16.51 -19.81 -13.71
CA ALA A 179 15.77 -19.99 -12.47
C ALA A 179 15.77 -18.70 -11.63
N VAL A 180 14.62 -18.37 -11.06
CA VAL A 180 14.46 -17.21 -10.17
C VAL A 180 14.14 -17.66 -8.75
N TYR A 181 14.94 -17.19 -7.80
CA TYR A 181 14.79 -17.47 -6.37
C TYR A 181 14.22 -16.24 -5.67
N GLY A 182 13.20 -16.44 -4.85
CA GLY A 182 12.56 -15.38 -4.08
C GLY A 182 11.91 -15.92 -2.82
N ASP A 183 11.85 -15.09 -1.78
CA ASP A 183 11.09 -15.43 -0.58
C ASP A 183 9.57 -15.29 -0.81
N ASN A 184 8.80 -15.52 0.25
CA ASN A 184 7.35 -15.49 0.22
C ASN A 184 6.76 -14.11 -0.12
N ALA A 185 7.54 -13.03 0.03
CA ALA A 185 7.08 -11.68 -0.27
C ALA A 185 7.10 -11.40 -1.77
N TYR A 186 7.94 -12.11 -2.54
CA TYR A 186 8.02 -12.04 -4.00
C TYR A 186 7.21 -13.13 -4.71
N GLY A 187 6.92 -14.27 -4.07
CA GLY A 187 6.14 -15.38 -4.65
C GLY A 187 4.63 -15.13 -4.75
N THR A 188 4.23 -14.09 -5.49
CA THR A 188 2.83 -13.81 -5.82
C THR A 188 2.35 -14.68 -6.98
N GLY A 189 1.04 -14.94 -7.07
CA GLY A 189 0.48 -15.75 -8.16
C GLY A 189 0.72 -15.14 -9.55
N ALA A 190 0.65 -13.81 -9.66
CA ALA A 190 0.97 -13.10 -10.89
C ALA A 190 2.42 -13.31 -11.31
N PHE A 191 3.36 -13.21 -10.36
CA PHE A 191 4.78 -13.41 -10.63
C PHE A 191 5.10 -14.86 -11.04
N HIS A 192 4.47 -15.86 -10.40
CA HIS A 192 4.59 -17.25 -10.84
C HIS A 192 4.07 -17.46 -12.27
N THR A 193 2.97 -16.80 -12.64
CA THR A 193 2.41 -16.86 -14.00
C THR A 193 3.36 -16.22 -15.01
N CYS A 194 3.97 -15.09 -14.66
CA CYS A 194 4.98 -14.43 -15.48
C CYS A 194 6.18 -15.34 -15.75
N LEU A 195 6.74 -15.96 -14.71
CA LEU A 195 7.87 -16.90 -14.83
C LEU A 195 7.52 -18.13 -15.67
N GLU A 196 6.33 -18.71 -15.47
CA GLU A 196 5.85 -19.84 -16.26
C GLU A 196 5.72 -19.48 -17.75
N ALA A 197 5.15 -18.31 -18.06
CA ALA A 197 5.06 -17.82 -19.43
C ALA A 197 6.45 -17.68 -20.06
N ALA A 198 7.45 -17.22 -19.29
CA ALA A 198 8.84 -17.07 -19.70
C ALA A 198 9.64 -18.37 -19.81
N GLY A 199 9.07 -19.50 -19.42
CA GLY A 199 9.84 -20.75 -19.30
C GLY A 199 10.96 -20.67 -18.27
N ILE A 200 10.88 -19.72 -17.33
CA ILE A 200 11.84 -19.55 -16.24
C ILE A 200 11.37 -20.43 -15.07
N GLU A 201 12.27 -21.27 -14.55
CA GLU A 201 11.96 -22.09 -13.39
C GLU A 201 11.75 -21.22 -12.15
N SER A 202 10.54 -21.25 -11.60
CA SER A 202 10.24 -20.54 -10.36
C SER A 202 10.70 -21.34 -9.14
N LYS A 203 11.68 -20.81 -8.41
CA LYS A 203 12.07 -21.25 -7.06
C LYS A 203 11.58 -20.28 -5.98
N CYS A 204 10.63 -19.41 -6.33
CA CYS A 204 10.00 -18.50 -5.39
C CYS A 204 9.07 -19.26 -4.44
N LYS A 205 9.13 -18.94 -3.15
CA LYS A 205 8.22 -19.54 -2.17
C LYS A 205 6.85 -18.88 -2.24
N THR A 206 5.77 -19.65 -2.16
CA THR A 206 4.42 -19.10 -2.04
C THR A 206 4.10 -18.74 -0.59
N GLN A 207 3.24 -17.74 -0.40
CA GLN A 207 2.72 -17.43 0.93
C GLN A 207 1.94 -18.61 1.50
N ARG A 208 2.28 -19.00 2.74
CA ARG A 208 1.45 -19.96 3.48
C ARG A 208 0.07 -19.36 3.68
N PRO A 209 -1.01 -20.15 3.50
CA PRO A 209 -2.34 -19.66 3.80
C PRO A 209 -2.42 -19.19 5.25
N THR A 210 -2.78 -17.93 5.47
CA THR A 210 -3.03 -17.38 6.80
C THR A 210 -4.53 -17.12 6.98
N THR A 211 -4.96 -17.03 8.23
CA THR A 211 -6.31 -16.58 8.58
C THR A 211 -6.24 -15.80 9.89
N THR A 212 -7.33 -15.11 10.23
CA THR A 212 -7.41 -14.32 11.46
C THR A 212 -7.59 -15.26 12.65
N GLY A 213 -6.66 -15.22 13.60
CA GLY A 213 -6.73 -16.03 14.83
C GLY A 213 -6.58 -17.53 14.55
N GLU A 214 -7.43 -18.34 15.19
CA GLU A 214 -7.39 -19.81 15.15
C GLU A 214 -8.39 -20.42 14.15
N LEU A 215 -8.92 -19.61 13.22
CA LEU A 215 -9.84 -20.14 12.21
C LEU A 215 -9.15 -21.15 11.29
N PHE A 216 -9.91 -21.92 10.54
CA PHE A 216 -9.37 -22.81 9.53
C PHE A 216 -8.77 -22.02 8.36
N THR A 217 -7.52 -22.30 8.07
CA THR A 217 -6.79 -21.82 6.90
C THR A 217 -7.20 -22.58 5.63
N LYS A 218 -6.78 -22.07 4.46
CA LYS A 218 -7.15 -22.64 3.13
C LYS A 218 -6.67 -24.09 2.95
N ASP A 219 -5.62 -24.50 3.65
CA ASP A 219 -5.08 -25.87 3.68
C ASP A 219 -6.05 -26.92 4.24
N ARG A 220 -7.03 -26.51 5.05
CA ARG A 220 -8.10 -27.38 5.54
C ARG A 220 -9.17 -27.66 4.47
N PHE A 221 -9.11 -26.99 3.32
CA PHE A 221 -10.06 -27.16 2.23
C PHE A 221 -9.38 -27.91 1.08
N HIS A 222 -10.09 -28.88 0.51
CA HIS A 222 -9.62 -29.58 -0.68
C HIS A 222 -10.05 -28.80 -1.92
N ILE A 223 -9.08 -28.20 -2.61
CA ILE A 223 -9.32 -27.39 -3.81
C ILE A 223 -8.90 -28.20 -5.03
N ASP A 224 -9.87 -28.54 -5.86
CA ASP A 224 -9.65 -29.21 -7.13
C ASP A 224 -9.84 -28.19 -8.26
N LEU A 225 -8.71 -27.73 -8.80
CA LEU A 225 -8.69 -26.77 -9.91
C LEU A 225 -9.00 -27.41 -11.26
N HIS A 226 -8.98 -28.75 -11.37
CA HIS A 226 -9.35 -29.46 -12.60
C HIS A 226 -10.87 -29.55 -12.73
N SER A 227 -11.58 -29.85 -11.63
CA SER A 227 -13.04 -29.88 -11.61
C SER A 227 -13.70 -28.55 -11.23
N ASP A 228 -12.91 -27.51 -10.95
CA ASP A 228 -13.38 -26.22 -10.44
C ASP A 228 -14.26 -26.37 -9.18
N THR A 229 -13.78 -27.13 -8.19
CA THR A 229 -14.52 -27.31 -6.93
C THR A 229 -13.67 -27.11 -5.68
N VAL A 230 -14.34 -26.71 -4.60
CA VAL A 230 -13.76 -26.66 -3.25
C VAL A 230 -14.61 -27.48 -2.31
N THR A 231 -13.97 -28.38 -1.56
CA THR A 231 -14.60 -29.16 -0.50
C THR A 231 -14.12 -28.68 0.86
N CYS A 232 -15.04 -28.32 1.76
CA CYS A 232 -14.71 -27.81 3.10
C CYS A 232 -14.47 -28.94 4.12
N PRO A 233 -13.99 -28.63 5.34
CA PRO A 233 -13.79 -29.61 6.42
C PRO A 233 -15.06 -30.36 6.86
N ALA A 234 -16.25 -29.82 6.58
CA ALA A 234 -17.53 -30.48 6.81
C ALA A 234 -18.00 -31.29 5.59
N GLU A 235 -17.10 -31.56 4.64
CA GLU A 235 -17.32 -32.35 3.41
C GLU A 235 -18.34 -31.76 2.42
N VAL A 236 -18.75 -30.50 2.61
CA VAL A 236 -19.58 -29.78 1.64
C VAL A 236 -18.71 -29.35 0.47
N ARG A 237 -19.16 -29.67 -0.76
CA ARG A 237 -18.51 -29.28 -2.01
C ARG A 237 -19.29 -28.17 -2.71
N VAL A 238 -18.58 -27.13 -3.14
CA VAL A 238 -19.12 -26.02 -3.95
C VAL A 238 -18.26 -25.79 -5.19
N ALA A 239 -18.83 -25.15 -6.21
CA ALA A 239 -18.11 -24.79 -7.43
C ALA A 239 -17.24 -23.54 -7.21
N ILE A 240 -16.15 -23.44 -7.96
CA ILE A 240 -15.31 -22.25 -8.08
C ILE A 240 -15.90 -21.37 -9.19
N HIS A 241 -16.33 -20.18 -8.82
CA HIS A 241 -16.74 -19.15 -9.77
C HIS A 241 -15.51 -18.37 -10.23
N ARG A 242 -15.06 -18.62 -11.46
CA ARG A 242 -13.88 -17.96 -12.04
C ARG A 242 -14.13 -16.49 -12.35
N ASN A 243 -13.11 -15.65 -12.18
CA ASN A 243 -13.08 -14.24 -12.57
C ASN A 243 -11.69 -13.88 -13.10
N SER A 244 -11.51 -12.63 -13.55
CA SER A 244 -10.23 -12.13 -14.08
C SER A 244 -9.05 -12.17 -13.09
N SER A 245 -9.32 -12.35 -11.80
CA SER A 245 -8.34 -12.44 -10.72
C SER A 245 -8.18 -13.85 -10.12
N GLY A 246 -8.81 -14.87 -10.74
CA GLY A 246 -8.77 -16.26 -10.24
C GLY A 246 -10.17 -16.86 -10.10
N GLY A 247 -10.56 -17.22 -8.87
CA GLY A 247 -11.87 -17.82 -8.60
C GLY A 247 -12.30 -17.75 -7.14
N ILE A 248 -13.61 -17.78 -6.91
CA ILE A 248 -14.25 -17.63 -5.59
C ILE A 248 -15.18 -18.83 -5.35
N ALA A 249 -15.15 -19.41 -4.15
CA ALA A 249 -16.04 -20.50 -3.74
C ALA A 249 -16.92 -20.04 -2.56
N LEU A 250 -18.24 -20.00 -2.76
CA LEU A 250 -19.18 -19.46 -1.76
C LEU A 250 -19.87 -20.62 -1.02
N PHE A 251 -19.58 -20.77 0.27
CA PHE A 251 -20.26 -21.78 1.11
C PHE A 251 -21.59 -21.29 1.67
N GLY A 252 -21.74 -19.98 1.90
CA GLY A 252 -23.04 -19.34 2.10
C GLY A 252 -23.95 -20.04 3.11
N ALA A 253 -25.13 -20.44 2.63
CA ALA A 253 -26.17 -21.11 3.41
C ALA A 253 -25.71 -22.42 4.06
N HIS A 254 -24.71 -23.11 3.50
CA HIS A 254 -24.17 -24.34 4.10
C HIS A 254 -23.50 -24.08 5.45
N CYS A 255 -23.08 -22.84 5.74
CA CYS A 255 -22.47 -22.49 7.01
C CYS A 255 -23.47 -22.22 8.14
N LEU A 256 -24.74 -21.91 7.84
CA LEU A 256 -25.72 -21.42 8.84
C LEU A 256 -25.99 -22.40 9.99
N ALA A 257 -25.96 -23.70 9.71
CA ALA A 257 -26.16 -24.77 10.70
C ALA A 257 -24.95 -25.72 10.80
N CYS A 258 -23.80 -25.31 10.26
CA CYS A 258 -22.62 -26.15 10.24
C CYS A 258 -21.97 -26.20 11.64
N PRO A 259 -21.72 -27.39 12.21
CA PRO A 259 -21.10 -27.50 13.54
C PRO A 259 -19.64 -27.01 13.57
N LEU A 260 -19.00 -26.87 12.41
CA LEU A 260 -17.65 -26.33 12.27
C LEU A 260 -17.62 -24.83 11.94
N ALA A 261 -18.78 -24.16 11.84
CA ALA A 261 -18.88 -22.76 11.38
C ALA A 261 -18.00 -21.81 12.21
N ASP A 262 -18.02 -21.93 13.54
CA ASP A 262 -17.25 -21.07 14.46
C ASP A 262 -15.73 -21.23 14.32
N GLN A 263 -15.27 -22.39 13.83
CA GLN A 263 -13.87 -22.64 13.49
C GLN A 263 -13.55 -22.23 12.04
N CYS A 264 -14.56 -22.14 11.16
CA CYS A 264 -14.39 -21.79 9.76
C CYS A 264 -14.45 -20.28 9.49
N THR A 265 -15.35 -19.52 10.10
CA THR A 265 -15.60 -18.11 9.72
C THR A 265 -16.29 -17.33 10.83
N ARG A 266 -16.07 -16.01 10.87
CA ARG A 266 -16.87 -15.08 11.69
C ARG A 266 -17.91 -14.33 10.86
N SER A 267 -17.94 -14.55 9.55
CA SER A 267 -18.86 -13.85 8.66
C SER A 267 -20.29 -14.42 8.80
N PRO A 268 -21.32 -13.56 8.95
CA PRO A 268 -22.71 -14.00 8.95
C PRO A 268 -23.15 -14.55 7.58
N SER A 269 -22.44 -14.21 6.50
CA SER A 269 -22.70 -14.73 5.15
C SER A 269 -21.99 -16.06 4.86
N GLY A 270 -21.31 -16.66 5.85
CA GLY A 270 -20.57 -17.91 5.67
C GLY A 270 -19.14 -17.72 5.18
N ARG A 271 -18.46 -18.84 4.89
CA ARG A 271 -17.08 -18.82 4.38
C ARG A 271 -17.08 -18.60 2.87
N THR A 272 -16.09 -17.83 2.43
CA THR A 272 -15.75 -17.57 1.03
C THR A 272 -14.29 -17.95 0.79
#